data_AF-A0A7V9A5F9-F1
#
_entry.id   AF-A0A7V9A5F9-F1
#
_cell.length_a   1.000
_cell.length_b   1.000
_cell.length_c   1.000
_cell.angle_alpha   90.00
_cell.angle_beta   90.00
_cell.angle_gamma   90.00
#
_symmetry.space_group_name_H-M   'P 1'
#
loop_
_entity.id
_entity.type
_entity.pdbx_description
1 polymer ?
#
loop_
_entity_poly.entity_id
_entity_poly.type
_entity_poly.pdbx_seq_one_letter_code
_entity_poly.pdbx_strand_id
1 'polypeptide(L)'
;MEADHDEAFSPTAMPADEDASADPYDLEATKWLVPAALVLFAMLLTEVVVLFAWRTFGGELAIFIRFGQAGVAGFYLACGWAKWWVRWLAALVAVLALSTTMLQQYNFAAYVLFGVLIMISAGFTFLVRMIVSVIRGESSPSQRFTIFGLMVVTAIVAVCVVAMSNVPQFQEPARGTSLALMMALFGLCLISQCSPLWTTSQRQAISFAGSAFSLAAVMPFAIYGLIYLYQNQMPPIMNVVLPCWLMVFTTWATLYPLMFVFYGLGGALVDPSWKLKSRHESSPSPRHIESEVDVLMDDPGDGN
;
A
#
# COMPACT_ATOMS: atom_id res chain seq x y z
N MET A 1 -81.51 -30.88 5.42
CA MET A 1 -81.13 -30.44 6.77
C MET A 1 -79.66 -30.76 6.88
N GLU A 2 -78.81 -29.78 6.61
CA GLU A 2 -77.40 -29.69 7.03
C GLU A 2 -76.87 -28.37 6.44
N ALA A 3 -76.79 -27.38 7.35
CA ALA A 3 -75.85 -26.26 7.32
C ALA A 3 -74.43 -26.83 7.59
N ASP A 4 -73.28 -26.20 7.40
CA ASP A 4 -72.81 -24.82 7.54
C ASP A 4 -71.59 -24.70 6.59
N HIS A 5 -71.37 -23.59 5.87
CA HIS A 5 -70.58 -22.43 6.30
C HIS A 5 -69.24 -22.77 6.97
N ASP A 6 -68.23 -23.13 6.16
CA ASP A 6 -66.82 -22.95 6.53
C ASP A 6 -66.26 -21.72 5.80
N GLU A 7 -66.28 -20.60 6.52
CA GLU A 7 -65.55 -19.38 6.18
C GLU A 7 -64.05 -19.66 6.28
N ALA A 8 -63.40 -19.75 5.11
CA ALA A 8 -61.95 -19.71 5.01
C ALA A 8 -61.46 -18.32 5.43
N PHE A 9 -61.07 -18.19 6.69
CA PHE A 9 -60.25 -17.09 7.19
C PHE A 9 -58.99 -16.96 6.33
N SER A 10 -58.96 -15.94 5.47
CA SER A 10 -57.73 -15.46 4.87
C SER A 10 -56.98 -14.66 5.96
N PRO A 11 -55.82 -15.11 6.46
CA PRO A 11 -54.97 -14.23 7.24
C PRO A 11 -54.43 -13.18 6.29
N THR A 12 -55.00 -11.98 6.37
CA THR A 12 -54.42 -10.74 5.84
C THR A 12 -53.15 -10.46 6.62
N ALA A 13 -52.11 -11.26 6.40
CA ALA A 13 -50.76 -10.89 6.73
C ALA A 13 -50.41 -9.72 5.80
N MET A 14 -50.47 -8.50 6.33
CA MET A 14 -49.80 -7.38 5.70
C MET A 14 -48.35 -7.83 5.43
N PRO A 15 -47.83 -7.70 4.20
CA PRO A 15 -46.39 -7.76 4.01
C PRO A 15 -45.83 -6.67 4.92
N ALA A 16 -45.05 -7.07 5.92
CA ALA A 16 -44.21 -6.13 6.63
C ALA A 16 -43.40 -5.41 5.55
N ASP A 17 -43.39 -4.08 5.59
CA ASP A 17 -42.54 -3.23 4.78
C ASP A 17 -41.07 -3.70 4.91
N GLU A 18 -40.67 -4.63 4.05
CA GLU A 18 -39.27 -4.98 3.77
C GLU A 18 -38.62 -3.95 2.83
N ASP A 19 -39.35 -2.88 2.50
CA ASP A 19 -38.82 -1.65 1.90
C ASP A 19 -38.26 -0.71 2.98
N ALA A 20 -37.52 -1.26 3.94
CA ALA A 20 -36.40 -0.53 4.51
C ALA A 20 -35.37 -0.40 3.39
N SER A 21 -35.59 0.62 2.55
CA SER A 21 -34.77 1.03 1.42
C SER A 21 -33.29 1.11 1.84
N ALA A 22 -32.59 -0.01 1.75
CA ALA A 22 -31.15 -0.03 1.72
C ALA A 22 -30.76 0.60 0.38
N ASP A 23 -30.61 1.91 0.42
CA ASP A 23 -30.18 2.73 -0.72
C ASP A 23 -28.97 2.02 -1.35
N PRO A 24 -29.01 1.62 -2.64
CA PRO A 24 -27.95 0.84 -3.28
C PRO A 24 -26.57 1.52 -3.18
N TYR A 25 -26.54 2.83 -2.89
CA TYR A 25 -25.34 3.59 -2.58
C TYR A 25 -24.65 3.19 -1.25
N ASP A 26 -25.40 2.70 -0.26
CA ASP A 26 -24.88 2.36 1.08
C ASP A 26 -24.11 1.02 1.09
N LEU A 27 -24.55 0.05 0.27
CA LEU A 27 -23.86 -1.23 0.07
C LEU A 27 -22.54 -1.08 -0.69
N GLU A 28 -22.44 -0.12 -1.60
CA GLU A 28 -21.17 0.14 -2.30
C GLU A 28 -20.18 0.89 -1.43
N ALA A 29 -20.60 1.89 -0.65
CA ALA A 29 -19.71 2.66 0.21
C ALA A 29 -19.08 1.77 1.31
N THR A 30 -19.89 0.92 1.95
CA THR A 30 -19.44 -0.03 2.98
C THR A 30 -18.41 -1.02 2.43
N LYS A 31 -18.57 -1.48 1.19
CA LYS A 31 -17.62 -2.41 0.54
C LYS A 31 -16.18 -1.88 0.47
N TRP A 32 -16.00 -0.56 0.32
CA TRP A 32 -14.66 0.06 0.24
C TRP A 32 -14.14 0.55 1.59
N LEU A 33 -15.03 0.90 2.51
CA LEU A 33 -14.69 1.39 3.86
C LEU A 33 -14.21 0.28 4.78
N VAL A 34 -14.82 -0.91 4.72
CA VAL A 34 -14.44 -2.05 5.57
C VAL A 34 -12.95 -2.42 5.44
N PRO A 35 -12.38 -2.56 4.22
CA PRO A 35 -10.95 -2.74 4.03
C PRO A 35 -10.07 -1.68 4.72
N ALA A 36 -10.39 -0.40 4.51
CA ALA A 36 -9.60 0.69 5.04
C ALA A 36 -9.70 0.74 6.56
N ALA A 37 -10.89 0.51 7.11
CA ALA A 37 -11.13 0.42 8.54
C ALA A 37 -10.34 -0.75 9.17
N LEU A 38 -10.27 -1.91 8.53
CA LEU A 38 -9.48 -3.05 9.02
C LEU A 38 -7.97 -2.76 9.01
N VAL A 39 -7.46 -2.08 7.99
CA VAL A 39 -6.05 -1.64 7.93
C VAL A 39 -5.75 -0.68 9.08
N LEU A 40 -6.61 0.32 9.27
CA LEU A 40 -6.48 1.29 10.36
C LEU A 40 -6.62 0.62 11.73
N PHE A 41 -7.56 -0.30 11.88
CA PHE A 41 -7.75 -1.06 13.11
C PHE A 41 -6.53 -1.92 13.44
N ALA A 42 -5.95 -2.61 12.47
CA ALA A 42 -4.72 -3.39 12.68
C ALA A 42 -3.53 -2.49 13.06
N MET A 43 -3.40 -1.31 12.44
CA MET A 43 -2.39 -0.32 12.81
C MET A 43 -2.61 0.19 14.24
N LEU A 44 -3.84 0.52 14.62
CA LEU A 44 -4.21 0.96 15.97
C LEU A 44 -3.98 -0.13 17.01
N LEU A 45 -4.34 -1.39 16.72
CA LEU A 45 -4.10 -2.51 17.62
C LEU A 45 -2.61 -2.71 17.86
N THR A 46 -1.81 -2.60 16.79
CA THR A 46 -0.35 -2.67 16.91
C THR A 46 0.19 -1.48 17.69
N GLU A 47 -0.33 -0.26 17.50
CA GLU A 47 0.01 0.91 18.31
C GLU A 47 -0.31 0.71 19.80
N VAL A 48 -1.45 0.09 20.14
CA VAL A 48 -1.77 -0.26 21.53
C VAL A 48 -0.70 -1.19 22.11
N VAL A 49 -0.30 -2.23 21.36
CA VAL A 49 0.79 -3.13 21.78
C VAL A 49 2.11 -2.36 21.95
N VAL A 50 2.42 -1.44 21.02
CA VAL A 50 3.61 -0.59 21.10
C VAL A 50 3.57 0.31 22.32
N LEU A 51 2.45 0.93 22.65
CA LEU A 51 2.27 1.76 23.84
C LEU A 51 2.44 0.95 25.13
N PHE A 52 1.97 -0.29 25.17
CA PHE A 52 2.23 -1.18 26.31
C PHE A 52 3.71 -1.59 26.39
N ALA A 53 4.34 -1.93 25.26
CA ALA A 53 5.76 -2.28 25.19
C ALA A 53 6.70 -1.08 25.43
N TRP A 54 6.26 0.14 25.12
CA TRP A 54 6.97 1.41 25.33
C TRP A 54 7.30 1.63 26.81
N ARG A 55 6.47 1.12 27.71
CA ARG A 55 6.71 1.24 29.15
C ARG A 55 7.96 0.45 29.60
N THR A 56 8.42 -0.49 28.77
CA THR A 56 9.52 -1.43 29.08
C THR A 56 10.80 -1.20 28.25
N PHE A 57 10.68 -0.76 26.99
CA PHE A 57 11.83 -0.56 26.10
C PHE A 57 12.00 0.92 25.82
N GLY A 58 13.20 1.46 26.05
CA GLY A 58 13.51 2.88 25.84
C GLY A 58 12.97 3.44 24.52
N GLY A 59 12.45 4.68 24.55
CA GLY A 59 11.56 5.24 23.53
C GLY A 59 12.10 5.28 22.09
N GLU A 60 13.40 5.14 21.88
CA GLU A 60 14.00 5.15 20.54
C GLU A 60 13.53 3.96 19.68
N LEU A 61 13.47 2.74 20.24
CA LEU A 61 13.11 1.53 19.50
C LEU A 61 11.69 1.58 18.93
N ALA A 62 10.78 2.23 19.63
CA ALA A 62 9.40 2.28 19.19
C ALA A 62 9.12 3.35 18.13
N ILE A 63 10.06 4.26 17.82
CA ILE A 63 10.00 5.03 16.56
C ILE A 63 10.12 4.07 15.37
N PHE A 64 11.03 3.09 15.45
CA PHE A 64 11.29 2.15 14.36
C PHE A 64 10.13 1.17 14.16
N ILE A 65 9.42 0.78 15.21
CA ILE A 65 8.18 0.00 15.04
C ILE A 65 7.18 0.75 14.15
N ARG A 66 7.03 2.06 14.39
CA ARG A 66 6.13 2.92 13.64
C ARG A 66 6.60 3.17 12.22
N PHE A 67 7.91 3.19 11.97
CA PHE A 67 8.41 3.20 10.60
C PHE A 67 8.03 1.93 9.82
N GLY A 68 8.01 0.76 10.48
CA GLY A 68 7.45 -0.46 9.88
C GLY A 68 5.99 -0.30 9.46
N GLN A 69 5.16 0.25 10.36
CA GLN A 69 3.73 0.53 10.10
C GLN A 69 3.52 1.57 8.99
N ALA A 70 4.32 2.64 8.99
CA ALA A 70 4.33 3.65 7.93
C ALA A 70 4.66 3.03 6.56
N GLY A 71 5.57 2.05 6.51
CA GLY A 71 5.83 1.26 5.30
C GLY A 71 4.59 0.53 4.78
N VAL A 72 3.84 -0.13 5.68
CA VAL A 72 2.59 -0.82 5.33
C VAL A 72 1.51 0.17 4.87
N ALA A 73 1.39 1.32 5.53
CA ALA A 73 0.47 2.39 5.11
C ALA A 73 0.83 2.93 3.72
N GLY A 74 2.11 3.16 3.43
CA GLY A 74 2.58 3.57 2.10
C GLY A 74 2.33 2.51 1.03
N PHE A 75 2.56 1.24 1.35
CA PHE A 75 2.22 0.12 0.46
C PHE A 75 0.72 0.06 0.15
N TYR A 76 -0.12 0.17 1.18
CA TYR A 76 -1.58 0.18 1.02
C TYR A 76 -2.07 1.42 0.25
N LEU A 77 -1.46 2.58 0.49
CA LEU A 77 -1.76 3.80 -0.26
C LEU A 77 -1.57 3.60 -1.77
N ALA A 78 -0.48 2.93 -2.16
CA ALA A 78 -0.18 2.65 -3.56
C ALA A 78 -1.13 1.59 -4.16
N CYS A 79 -1.20 0.40 -3.55
CA CYS A 79 -1.78 -0.79 -4.18
C CYS A 79 -2.95 -1.45 -3.43
N GLY A 80 -3.48 -0.81 -2.38
CA GLY A 80 -4.60 -1.34 -1.61
C GLY A 80 -5.85 -1.56 -2.45
N TRP A 81 -6.80 -2.38 -2.01
CA TRP A 81 -8.01 -2.67 -2.80
C TRP A 81 -9.06 -1.54 -2.80
N ALA A 82 -9.08 -0.66 -1.79
CA ALA A 82 -10.08 0.41 -1.65
C ALA A 82 -10.03 1.46 -2.78
N LYS A 83 -11.03 2.34 -2.91
CA LYS A 83 -10.96 3.49 -3.83
C LYS A 83 -9.81 4.43 -3.46
N TRP A 84 -9.22 5.12 -4.45
CA TRP A 84 -8.02 5.95 -4.25
C TRP A 84 -8.16 6.96 -3.09
N TRP A 85 -9.29 7.67 -3.01
CA TRP A 85 -9.54 8.68 -1.98
C TRP A 85 -9.62 8.06 -0.56
N VAL A 86 -10.15 6.85 -0.45
CA VAL A 86 -10.23 6.11 0.83
C VAL A 86 -8.83 5.73 1.29
N ARG A 87 -7.95 5.33 0.37
CA ARG A 87 -6.54 5.03 0.67
C ARG A 87 -5.81 6.26 1.21
N TRP A 88 -6.06 7.44 0.63
CA TRP A 88 -5.51 8.71 1.12
C TRP A 88 -6.03 9.08 2.51
N LEU A 89 -7.33 8.91 2.74
CA LEU A 89 -7.91 9.13 4.07
C LEU A 89 -7.29 8.18 5.10
N ALA A 90 -7.12 6.89 4.76
CA ALA A 90 -6.45 5.93 5.62
C ALA A 90 -4.99 6.30 5.89
N ALA A 91 -4.25 6.75 4.87
CA ALA A 91 -2.88 7.23 5.05
C ALA A 91 -2.81 8.46 5.97
N LEU A 92 -3.74 9.42 5.83
CA LEU A 92 -3.82 10.59 6.70
C LEU A 92 -4.12 10.19 8.15
N VAL A 93 -5.10 9.31 8.36
CA VAL A 93 -5.43 8.81 9.70
C VAL A 93 -4.27 8.01 10.29
N ALA A 94 -3.55 7.23 9.49
CA ALA A 94 -2.34 6.54 9.93
C ALA A 94 -1.26 7.52 10.38
N VAL A 95 -0.97 8.58 9.62
CA VAL A 95 -0.02 9.64 10.05
C VAL A 95 -0.44 10.22 11.39
N LEU A 96 -1.72 10.58 11.54
CA LEU A 96 -2.23 11.13 12.80
C LEU A 96 -2.11 10.13 13.96
N ALA A 97 -2.46 8.86 13.74
CA ALA A 97 -2.36 7.82 14.76
C ALA A 97 -0.90 7.58 15.19
N LEU A 98 0.01 7.33 14.25
CA LEU A 98 1.43 7.07 14.53
C LEU A 98 2.11 8.26 15.22
N SER A 99 1.67 9.48 14.91
CA SER A 99 2.28 10.71 15.45
C SER A 99 1.66 11.14 16.78
N THR A 100 0.37 10.90 16.99
CA THR A 100 -0.28 11.18 18.28
C THR A 100 0.20 10.24 19.37
N THR A 101 0.60 9.01 19.06
CA THR A 101 1.20 8.14 20.11
C THR A 101 2.60 8.57 20.55
N MET A 102 3.17 9.63 19.97
CA MET A 102 4.40 10.31 20.41
C MET A 102 4.15 11.54 21.32
N LEU A 103 2.96 11.66 21.91
CA LEU A 103 2.48 12.80 22.71
C LEU A 103 3.43 13.38 23.77
N GLN A 104 4.41 12.61 24.29
CA GLN A 104 5.41 13.16 25.24
C GLN A 104 6.41 14.13 24.59
N GLN A 105 6.56 14.10 23.25
CA GLN A 105 7.40 15.01 22.49
C GLN A 105 6.60 15.45 21.26
N TYR A 106 5.71 16.44 21.39
CA TYR A 106 5.07 17.11 20.25
C TYR A 106 6.14 17.65 19.28
N ASN A 107 6.65 16.76 18.45
CA ASN A 107 7.77 17.00 17.58
C ASN A 107 7.19 16.99 16.18
N PHE A 108 6.98 18.19 15.66
CA PHE A 108 6.49 18.40 14.30
C PHE A 108 7.33 17.61 13.27
N ALA A 109 8.63 17.41 13.53
CA ALA A 109 9.49 16.61 12.67
C ALA A 109 9.03 15.15 12.57
N ALA A 110 8.48 14.55 13.63
CA ALA A 110 7.99 13.16 13.58
C ALA A 110 6.79 13.01 12.63
N TYR A 111 5.83 13.94 12.69
CA TYR A 111 4.68 13.99 11.77
C TYR A 111 5.16 14.06 10.31
N VAL A 112 6.12 14.95 10.04
CA VAL A 112 6.73 15.11 8.72
C VAL A 112 7.44 13.84 8.29
N LEU A 113 8.24 13.22 9.15
CA LEU A 113 9.01 12.01 8.83
C LEU A 113 8.09 10.82 8.52
N PHE A 114 7.02 10.59 9.29
CA PHE A 114 6.08 9.52 9.01
C PHE A 114 5.31 9.76 7.70
N GLY A 115 4.85 11.00 7.46
CA GLY A 115 4.21 11.37 6.19
C GLY A 115 5.14 11.16 5.00
N VAL A 116 6.38 11.63 5.10
CA VAL A 116 7.43 11.45 4.08
C VAL A 116 7.71 9.96 3.86
N LEU A 117 7.81 9.15 4.91
CA LEU A 117 8.05 7.71 4.76
C LEU A 117 6.91 7.00 4.04
N ILE A 118 5.66 7.28 4.43
CA ILE A 118 4.46 6.72 3.77
C ILE A 118 4.48 7.06 2.28
N MET A 119 4.78 8.31 1.95
CA MET A 119 4.84 8.79 0.57
C MET A 119 5.99 8.15 -0.21
N ILE A 120 7.20 8.09 0.38
CA ILE A 120 8.36 7.41 -0.21
C ILE A 120 8.07 5.93 -0.45
N SER A 121 7.47 5.23 0.53
CA SER A 121 7.05 3.84 0.40
C SER A 121 6.01 3.65 -0.70
N ALA A 122 5.02 4.54 -0.81
CA ALA A 122 4.08 4.51 -1.93
C ALA A 122 4.80 4.69 -3.27
N GLY A 123 5.72 5.66 -3.37
CA GLY A 123 6.51 5.91 -4.57
C GLY A 123 7.38 4.72 -4.98
N PHE A 124 8.07 4.09 -4.03
CA PHE A 124 8.85 2.88 -4.29
C PHE A 124 7.98 1.71 -4.70
N THR A 125 6.75 1.59 -4.17
CA THR A 125 5.80 0.56 -4.60
C THR A 125 5.49 0.70 -6.09
N PHE A 126 5.18 1.91 -6.56
CA PHE A 126 4.99 2.18 -7.99
C PHE A 126 6.26 1.92 -8.80
N LEU A 127 7.42 2.41 -8.34
CA LEU A 127 8.70 2.28 -9.04
C LEU A 127 9.11 0.81 -9.21
N VAL A 128 9.09 0.02 -8.13
CA VAL A 128 9.45 -1.40 -8.18
C VAL A 128 8.47 -2.15 -9.07
N ARG A 129 7.16 -1.89 -8.97
CA ARG A 129 6.17 -2.53 -9.83
C ARG A 129 6.38 -2.19 -11.31
N MET A 130 6.78 -0.96 -11.61
CA MET A 130 7.13 -0.51 -12.96
C MET A 130 8.37 -1.25 -13.49
N ILE A 131 9.45 -1.31 -12.70
CA ILE A 131 10.69 -2.04 -13.06
C ILE A 131 10.38 -3.50 -13.34
N VAL A 132 9.61 -4.16 -12.48
CA VAL A 132 9.20 -5.57 -12.66
C VAL A 132 8.37 -5.74 -13.93
N SER A 133 7.46 -4.81 -14.23
CA SER A 133 6.64 -4.82 -15.46
C SER A 133 7.51 -4.74 -16.72
N VAL A 134 8.53 -3.86 -16.70
CA VAL A 134 9.47 -3.66 -17.81
C VAL A 134 10.32 -4.91 -18.02
N ILE A 135 10.90 -5.48 -16.95
CA ILE A 135 11.72 -6.71 -17.03
C ILE A 135 10.91 -7.89 -17.58
N ARG A 136 9.61 -7.95 -17.28
CA ARG A 136 8.73 -9.02 -17.75
C ARG A 136 8.21 -8.84 -19.16
N GLY A 137 8.39 -7.66 -19.77
CA GLY A 137 7.89 -7.37 -21.11
C GLY A 137 6.35 -7.40 -21.21
N GLU A 138 5.64 -7.02 -20.14
CA GLU A 138 4.17 -6.91 -20.15
C GLU A 138 3.77 -5.75 -21.10
N SER A 139 3.36 -6.05 -22.35
CA SER A 139 2.94 -5.07 -23.36
C SER A 139 1.48 -4.58 -23.17
N SER A 140 1.28 -3.28 -23.45
CA SER A 140 0.25 -2.34 -22.98
C SER A 140 -1.23 -2.75 -23.11
N PRO A 141 -2.04 -2.61 -22.04
CA PRO A 141 -2.66 -1.33 -21.62
C PRO A 141 -1.99 -0.61 -20.42
N SER A 142 -0.91 -1.17 -19.89
CA SER A 142 -0.10 -0.65 -18.76
C SER A 142 0.76 0.59 -19.08
N GLN A 143 0.83 1.04 -20.33
CA GLN A 143 1.60 2.24 -20.70
C GLN A 143 0.95 3.55 -20.24
N ARG A 144 -0.35 3.54 -19.89
CA ARG A 144 -1.00 4.65 -19.15
C ARG A 144 -0.61 4.64 -17.67
N PHE A 145 -0.36 3.46 -17.10
CA PHE A 145 0.11 3.30 -15.73
C PHE A 145 1.53 3.83 -15.55
N THR A 146 2.38 3.83 -16.60
CA THR A 146 3.74 4.40 -16.50
C THR A 146 3.73 5.93 -16.43
N ILE A 147 2.88 6.62 -17.20
CA ILE A 147 2.76 8.09 -17.12
C ILE A 147 2.10 8.50 -15.81
N PHE A 148 0.97 7.89 -15.46
CA PHE A 148 0.28 8.19 -14.20
C PHE A 148 1.14 7.83 -12.99
N GLY A 149 1.81 6.67 -13.02
CA GLY A 149 2.75 6.26 -11.97
C GLY A 149 3.94 7.22 -11.85
N LEU A 150 4.49 7.68 -12.98
CA LEU A 150 5.58 8.68 -12.97
C LEU A 150 5.10 10.02 -12.42
N MET A 151 3.90 10.48 -12.79
CA MET A 151 3.29 11.69 -12.23
C MET A 151 3.04 11.57 -10.71
N VAL A 152 2.62 10.40 -10.25
CA VAL A 152 2.42 10.13 -8.81
C VAL A 152 3.75 10.10 -8.09
N VAL A 153 4.78 9.44 -8.65
CA VAL A 153 6.13 9.42 -8.07
C VAL A 153 6.73 10.83 -8.01
N THR A 154 6.60 11.63 -9.08
CA THR A 154 7.11 13.01 -9.07
C THR A 154 6.34 13.90 -8.10
N ALA A 155 5.01 13.76 -7.99
CA ALA A 155 4.22 14.47 -6.99
C ALA A 155 4.62 14.06 -5.56
N ILE A 156 4.83 12.76 -5.31
CA ILE A 156 5.34 12.24 -4.04
C ILE A 156 6.70 12.87 -3.71
N VAL A 157 7.64 12.86 -4.67
CA VAL A 157 8.97 13.44 -4.48
C VAL A 157 8.88 14.93 -4.18
N ALA A 158 8.05 15.68 -4.92
CA ALA A 158 7.84 17.11 -4.69
C ALA A 158 7.29 17.39 -3.29
N VAL A 159 6.26 16.65 -2.86
CA VAL A 159 5.68 16.77 -1.51
C VAL A 159 6.72 16.42 -0.45
N CYS A 160 7.52 15.37 -0.65
CA CYS A 160 8.58 15.00 0.28
C CYS A 160 9.65 16.08 0.39
N VAL A 161 10.09 16.67 -0.73
CA VAL A 161 11.09 17.76 -0.74
C VAL A 161 10.55 18.98 0.00
N VAL A 162 9.30 19.38 -0.25
CA VAL A 162 8.65 20.49 0.45
C VAL A 162 8.48 20.19 1.94
N ALA A 163 8.06 18.99 2.30
CA ALA A 163 7.87 18.62 3.69
C ALA A 163 9.21 18.61 4.45
N MET A 164 10.26 18.05 3.84
CA MET A 164 11.61 18.03 4.42
C MET A 164 12.20 19.43 4.55
N SER A 165 11.99 20.34 3.59
CA SER A 165 12.54 21.71 3.67
C SER A 165 12.00 22.54 4.84
N ASN A 166 10.83 22.17 5.37
CA ASN A 166 10.21 22.81 6.54
C ASN A 166 10.76 22.30 7.88
N VAL A 167 11.65 21.32 7.90
CA VAL A 167 12.22 20.76 9.13
C VAL A 167 13.65 21.29 9.32
N PRO A 168 13.99 21.93 10.45
CA PRO A 168 15.30 22.54 10.68
C PRO A 168 16.49 21.58 10.48
N GLN A 169 16.29 20.29 10.78
CA GLN A 169 17.31 19.24 10.63
C GLN A 169 17.70 18.96 9.17
N PHE A 170 16.87 19.37 8.20
CA PHE A 170 17.12 19.22 6.76
C PHE A 170 17.67 20.49 6.12
N GLN A 171 17.74 21.61 6.84
CA GLN A 171 18.32 22.87 6.33
C GLN A 171 19.84 22.77 6.23
N GLU A 172 20.47 21.92 7.04
CA GLU A 172 21.88 21.57 6.89
C GLU A 172 22.04 20.53 5.76
N PRO A 173 22.72 20.86 4.65
CA PRO A 173 22.65 20.07 3.41
C PRO A 173 23.21 18.65 3.57
N ALA A 174 24.29 18.47 4.33
CA ALA A 174 24.89 17.16 4.58
C ALA A 174 23.95 16.26 5.41
N ARG A 175 23.37 16.82 6.47
CA ARG A 175 22.43 16.11 7.35
C ARG A 175 21.13 15.78 6.64
N GLY A 176 20.57 16.75 5.91
CA GLY A 176 19.36 16.57 5.11
C GLY A 176 19.54 15.49 4.03
N THR A 177 20.67 15.49 3.33
CA THR A 177 21.00 14.46 2.32
C THR A 177 21.12 13.07 2.96
N SER A 178 21.83 12.97 4.10
CA SER A 178 21.99 11.69 4.80
C SER A 178 20.64 11.11 5.24
N LEU A 179 19.75 11.96 5.75
CA LEU A 179 18.43 11.56 6.24
C LEU A 179 17.53 11.16 5.08
N ALA A 180 17.50 11.94 3.99
CA ALA A 180 16.76 11.60 2.78
C ALA A 180 17.20 10.24 2.20
N LEU A 181 18.50 9.98 2.16
CA LEU A 181 19.06 8.71 1.69
C LEU A 181 18.68 7.55 2.63
N MET A 182 18.74 7.75 3.96
CA MET A 182 18.26 6.75 4.93
C MET A 182 16.76 6.45 4.74
N MET A 183 15.92 7.46 4.58
CA MET A 183 14.47 7.29 4.36
C MET A 183 14.18 6.58 3.04
N ALA A 184 14.98 6.83 2.00
CA ALA A 184 14.88 6.10 0.76
C ALA A 184 15.24 4.62 0.92
N LEU A 185 16.31 4.32 1.67
CA LEU A 185 16.70 2.94 2.00
C LEU A 185 15.64 2.25 2.86
N PHE A 186 15.08 2.94 3.86
CA PHE A 186 13.96 2.44 4.66
C PHE A 186 12.76 2.11 3.79
N GLY A 187 12.31 3.07 2.96
CA GLY A 187 11.19 2.87 2.05
C GLY A 187 11.39 1.67 1.13
N LEU A 188 12.55 1.57 0.48
CA LEU A 188 12.88 0.44 -0.40
C LEU A 188 12.89 -0.89 0.35
N CYS A 189 13.49 -0.92 1.55
CA CYS A 189 13.53 -2.12 2.40
C CYS A 189 12.14 -2.59 2.81
N LEU A 190 11.28 -1.68 3.25
CA LEU A 190 9.93 -1.97 3.69
C LEU A 190 9.05 -2.46 2.53
N ILE A 191 9.15 -1.83 1.36
CA ILE A 191 8.39 -2.23 0.18
C ILE A 191 8.84 -3.59 -0.36
N SER A 192 10.13 -3.91 -0.31
CA SER A 192 10.58 -5.25 -0.71
C SER A 192 9.94 -6.34 0.14
N GLN A 193 9.71 -6.09 1.44
CA GLN A 193 8.98 -7.02 2.33
C GLN A 193 7.53 -7.25 1.90
N CYS A 194 6.91 -6.27 1.25
CA CYS A 194 5.54 -6.35 0.78
C CYS A 194 5.41 -6.95 -0.63
N SER A 195 6.52 -7.00 -1.39
CA SER A 195 6.55 -7.47 -2.78
C SER A 195 6.04 -8.90 -3.02
N PRO A 196 6.16 -9.88 -2.09
CA PRO A 196 5.58 -11.21 -2.30
C PRO A 196 4.07 -11.19 -2.52
N LEU A 197 3.37 -10.17 -2.00
CA LEU A 197 1.92 -10.03 -2.13
C LEU A 197 1.44 -9.71 -3.55
N TRP A 198 2.34 -9.23 -4.43
CA TRP A 198 2.02 -9.03 -5.84
C TRP A 198 2.00 -10.34 -6.63
N THR A 199 2.54 -11.41 -6.07
CA THR A 199 2.69 -12.67 -6.80
C THR A 199 1.42 -13.51 -6.75
N THR A 200 1.09 -14.15 -7.88
CA THR A 200 -0.03 -15.10 -8.00
C THR A 200 0.43 -16.55 -7.87
N SER A 201 1.71 -16.81 -8.13
CA SER A 201 2.30 -18.15 -8.13
C SER A 201 3.31 -18.31 -6.99
N GLN A 202 3.24 -19.44 -6.29
CA GLN A 202 4.15 -19.79 -5.20
C GLN A 202 5.63 -19.74 -5.60
N ARG A 203 5.98 -20.16 -6.83
CA ARG A 203 7.37 -20.11 -7.31
C ARG A 203 7.89 -18.67 -7.42
N GLN A 204 7.02 -17.74 -7.82
CA GLN A 204 7.37 -16.33 -7.89
C GLN A 204 7.49 -15.74 -6.49
N ALA A 205 6.55 -16.09 -5.60
CA ALA A 205 6.57 -15.66 -4.20
C ALA A 205 7.91 -15.99 -3.52
N ILE A 206 8.46 -17.19 -3.76
CA ILE A 206 9.76 -17.60 -3.20
C ILE A 206 10.89 -16.69 -3.66
N SER A 207 10.94 -16.35 -4.96
CA SER A 207 11.98 -15.45 -5.49
C SER A 207 11.88 -14.05 -4.89
N PHE A 208 10.67 -13.50 -4.76
CA PHE A 208 10.45 -12.19 -4.15
C PHE A 208 10.76 -12.21 -2.65
N ALA A 209 10.35 -13.25 -1.93
CA ALA A 209 10.66 -13.44 -0.51
C ALA A 209 12.17 -13.56 -0.28
N GLY A 210 12.89 -14.29 -1.14
CA GLY A 210 14.35 -14.35 -1.11
C GLY A 210 14.98 -12.97 -1.26
N SER A 211 14.54 -12.18 -2.24
CA SER A 211 15.03 -10.80 -2.42
C SER A 211 14.72 -9.88 -1.25
N ALA A 212 13.53 -10.02 -0.65
CA ALA A 212 13.11 -9.28 0.52
C ALA A 212 14.00 -9.59 1.74
N PHE A 213 14.28 -10.87 1.96
CA PHE A 213 15.15 -11.32 3.05
C PHE A 213 16.60 -10.86 2.85
N SER A 214 17.13 -10.99 1.63
CA SER A 214 18.47 -10.47 1.29
C SER A 214 18.58 -8.96 1.54
N LEU A 215 17.56 -8.20 1.15
CA LEU A 215 17.56 -6.75 1.38
C LEU A 215 17.45 -6.42 2.87
N ALA A 216 16.63 -7.14 3.64
CA ALA A 216 16.54 -6.98 5.10
C ALA A 216 17.86 -7.30 5.81
N ALA A 217 18.64 -8.24 5.28
CA ALA A 217 19.96 -8.57 5.82
C ALA A 217 21.02 -7.50 5.48
N VAL A 218 21.05 -7.00 4.23
CA VAL A 218 22.09 -6.07 3.75
C VAL A 218 21.83 -4.63 4.19
N MET A 219 20.57 -4.21 4.22
CA MET A 219 20.19 -2.82 4.38
C MET A 219 20.68 -2.16 5.70
N PRO A 220 20.64 -2.83 6.87
CA PRO A 220 21.18 -2.24 8.09
C PRO A 220 22.68 -1.90 7.99
N PHE A 221 23.46 -2.70 7.26
CA PHE A 221 24.88 -2.42 7.02
C PHE A 221 25.08 -1.25 6.05
N ALA A 222 24.20 -1.10 5.04
CA ALA A 222 24.21 0.06 4.16
C ALA A 222 23.92 1.35 4.93
N ILE A 223 22.93 1.33 5.84
CA ILE A 223 22.65 2.47 6.73
C ILE A 223 23.82 2.74 7.67
N TYR A 224 24.41 1.70 8.25
CA TYR A 224 25.59 1.86 9.10
C TYR A 224 26.75 2.54 8.35
N GLY A 225 27.01 2.12 7.10
CA GLY A 225 28.01 2.77 6.24
C GLY A 225 27.67 4.22 5.91
N LEU A 226 26.40 4.53 5.70
CA LEU A 226 25.93 5.90 5.47
C LEU A 226 26.14 6.78 6.70
N ILE A 227 25.81 6.28 7.91
CA ILE A 227 26.07 6.99 9.16
C ILE A 227 27.58 7.28 9.30
N TYR A 228 28.41 6.27 9.03
CA TYR A 228 29.86 6.40 9.11
C TYR A 228 30.39 7.50 8.17
N LEU A 229 29.94 7.53 6.92
CA LEU A 229 30.38 8.51 5.91
C LEU A 229 29.97 9.95 6.23
N TYR A 230 28.80 10.15 6.85
CA TYR A 230 28.24 11.49 7.06
C TYR A 230 28.48 12.07 8.46
N GLN A 231 28.54 11.23 9.49
CA GLN A 231 28.63 11.69 10.89
C GLN A 231 30.04 11.55 11.48
N ASN A 232 30.99 10.91 10.78
CA ASN A 232 32.34 10.61 11.27
C ASN A 232 32.37 9.96 12.65
N GLN A 233 31.27 9.34 13.07
CA GLN A 233 31.10 8.65 14.34
C GLN A 233 30.57 7.26 14.03
N MET A 234 31.17 6.24 14.67
CA MET A 234 30.69 4.87 14.61
C MET A 234 29.84 4.59 15.85
N PRO A 235 28.50 4.67 15.75
CA PRO A 235 27.66 4.14 16.82
C PRO A 235 27.91 2.63 16.94
N PRO A 236 27.65 2.02 18.11
CA PRO A 236 27.65 0.57 18.23
C PRO A 236 26.75 -0.06 17.15
N ILE A 237 27.25 -1.06 16.43
CA ILE A 237 26.55 -1.67 15.29
C ILE A 237 25.13 -2.15 15.65
N MET A 238 24.96 -2.65 16.88
CA MET A 238 23.67 -3.11 17.40
C MET A 238 22.63 -1.98 17.51
N ASN A 239 23.06 -0.73 17.70
CA ASN A 239 22.17 0.43 17.75
C ASN A 239 21.62 0.82 16.37
N VAL A 240 22.15 0.25 15.28
CA VAL A 240 21.66 0.45 13.91
C VAL A 240 20.97 -0.80 13.39
N VAL A 241 21.57 -1.97 13.61
CA VAL A 241 21.03 -3.25 13.12
C VAL A 241 19.73 -3.62 13.80
N LEU A 242 19.67 -3.55 15.14
CA LEU A 242 18.49 -3.96 15.89
C LEU A 242 17.25 -3.13 15.51
N PRO A 243 17.31 -1.78 15.43
CA PRO A 243 16.15 -1.00 15.02
C PRO A 243 15.73 -1.26 13.57
N CYS A 244 16.67 -1.42 12.63
CA CYS A 244 16.33 -1.73 11.23
C CYS A 244 15.60 -3.08 11.10
N TRP A 245 16.06 -4.10 11.82
CA TRP A 245 15.37 -5.39 11.85
C TRP A 245 14.02 -5.31 12.55
N LEU A 246 13.89 -4.49 13.58
CA LEU A 246 12.61 -4.24 14.23
C LEU A 246 11.59 -3.63 13.27
N MET A 247 12.01 -2.71 12.38
CA MET A 247 11.14 -2.17 11.31
C MET A 247 10.66 -3.28 10.36
N VAL A 248 11.55 -4.16 9.92
CA VAL A 248 11.22 -5.27 9.02
C VAL A 248 10.26 -6.25 9.71
N PHE A 249 10.58 -6.64 10.95
CA PHE A 249 9.77 -7.56 11.72
C PHE A 249 8.36 -7.01 11.96
N THR A 250 8.24 -5.73 12.30
CA THR A 250 6.95 -5.06 12.53
C THR A 250 6.14 -4.94 11.24
N THR A 251 6.80 -4.76 10.10
CA THR A 251 6.15 -4.85 8.78
C THR A 251 5.53 -6.24 8.58
N TRP A 252 6.26 -7.32 8.86
CA TRP A 252 5.73 -8.68 8.74
C TRP A 252 4.60 -8.95 9.74
N ALA A 253 4.79 -8.58 11.00
CA ALA A 253 3.84 -8.78 12.08
C ALA A 253 2.51 -8.03 11.86
N THR A 254 2.53 -6.94 11.09
CA THR A 254 1.33 -6.20 10.71
C THR A 254 0.74 -6.70 9.41
N LEU A 255 1.57 -6.91 8.38
CA LEU A 255 1.13 -7.23 7.02
C LEU A 255 0.52 -8.63 6.89
N TYR A 256 1.15 -9.67 7.46
CA TYR A 256 0.69 -11.04 7.26
C TYR A 256 -0.63 -11.36 7.97
N PRO A 257 -0.85 -10.94 9.24
CA PRO A 257 -2.15 -11.09 9.88
C PRO A 257 -3.24 -10.32 9.13
N LEU A 258 -2.94 -9.11 8.65
CA LEU A 258 -3.87 -8.33 7.84
C LEU A 258 -4.27 -9.10 6.57
N MET A 259 -3.28 -9.62 5.83
CA MET A 259 -3.53 -10.48 4.66
C MET A 259 -4.43 -11.68 4.97
N PHE A 260 -4.21 -12.35 6.10
CA PHE A 260 -5.01 -13.49 6.52
C PHE A 260 -6.46 -13.09 6.83
N VAL A 261 -6.67 -11.98 7.54
CA VAL A 261 -8.01 -11.43 7.84
C VAL A 261 -8.75 -11.07 6.55
N PHE A 262 -8.09 -10.40 5.61
CA PHE A 262 -8.70 -10.05 4.32
C PHE A 262 -9.11 -11.28 3.52
N TYR A 263 -8.26 -12.31 3.51
CA TYR A 263 -8.56 -13.57 2.83
C TYR A 263 -9.75 -14.30 3.47
N GLY A 264 -9.81 -14.31 4.81
CA GLY A 264 -10.94 -14.90 5.55
C GLY A 264 -12.28 -14.20 5.28
N LEU A 265 -12.26 -12.91 4.97
CA LEU A 265 -13.44 -12.12 4.59
C LEU A 265 -13.78 -12.22 3.09
N GLY A 266 -13.09 -13.07 2.32
CA GLY A 266 -13.27 -13.19 0.87
C GLY A 266 -12.75 -12.00 0.06
N GLY A 267 -12.00 -11.10 0.70
CA GLY A 267 -11.40 -9.92 0.08
C GLY A 267 -9.93 -10.12 -0.28
N ALA A 268 -9.34 -9.07 -0.87
CA ALA A 268 -7.90 -8.98 -1.08
C ALA A 268 -7.40 -7.66 -0.48
N LEU A 269 -6.25 -7.70 0.20
CA LEU A 269 -5.60 -6.47 0.68
C LEU A 269 -5.11 -5.62 -0.48
N VAL A 270 -4.51 -6.29 -1.48
CA VAL A 270 -3.95 -5.70 -2.70
C VAL A 270 -4.97 -5.80 -3.81
N ASP A 271 -5.14 -4.72 -4.56
CA ASP A 271 -5.99 -4.67 -5.75
C ASP A 271 -5.55 -5.77 -6.75
N PRO A 272 -6.46 -6.63 -7.23
CA PRO A 272 -6.14 -7.69 -8.20
C PRO A 272 -5.43 -7.18 -9.45
N SER A 273 -5.66 -5.94 -9.89
CA SER A 273 -4.98 -5.33 -11.04
C SER A 273 -3.47 -5.15 -10.84
N TRP A 274 -3.02 -5.09 -9.59
CA TRP A 274 -1.61 -4.97 -9.23
C TRP A 274 -0.88 -6.32 -9.22
N LYS A 275 -1.62 -7.42 -9.15
CA LYS A 275 -1.03 -8.76 -9.14
C LYS A 275 -0.34 -9.06 -10.47
N LEU A 276 0.78 -9.75 -10.38
CA LEU A 276 1.58 -10.18 -11.52
C LEU A 276 0.84 -11.30 -12.27
N LYS A 277 0.67 -11.12 -13.59
CA LYS A 277 0.08 -12.15 -14.45
C LYS A 277 1.02 -13.35 -14.57
N SER A 278 0.45 -14.54 -14.75
CA SER A 278 1.25 -15.74 -15.02
C SER A 278 1.90 -15.62 -16.39
N ARG A 279 3.22 -15.84 -16.48
CA ARG A 279 3.98 -15.79 -17.75
C ARG A 279 3.48 -16.80 -18.78
N HIS A 280 2.66 -17.77 -18.37
CA HIS A 280 2.15 -18.84 -19.22
C HIS A 280 0.77 -18.52 -19.83
N GLU A 281 0.10 -17.44 -19.40
CA GLU A 281 -1.17 -17.00 -20.00
C GLU A 281 -0.99 -16.02 -21.17
N SER A 282 0.22 -15.47 -21.35
CA SER A 282 0.56 -14.59 -22.46
C SER A 282 0.95 -15.37 -23.71
N SER A 283 0.07 -16.28 -24.16
CA SER A 283 0.08 -16.71 -25.54
C SER A 283 -1.16 -16.11 -26.19
N PRO A 284 -1.05 -14.98 -26.91
CA PRO A 284 -2.13 -14.59 -27.80
C PRO A 284 -2.22 -15.71 -28.84
N SER A 285 -3.30 -16.49 -28.79
CA SER A 285 -3.71 -17.25 -29.96
C SER A 285 -3.81 -16.24 -31.10
N PRO A 286 -3.07 -16.39 -32.21
CA PRO A 286 -3.21 -15.53 -33.36
C PRO A 286 -4.57 -15.85 -34.00
N ARG A 287 -5.64 -15.26 -33.47
CA ARG A 287 -6.93 -15.24 -34.13
C ARG A 287 -6.95 -14.03 -35.05
N HIS A 288 -6.76 -14.34 -36.32
CA HIS A 288 -7.41 -13.69 -37.46
C HIS A 288 -7.39 -12.15 -37.48
N ILE A 289 -6.36 -11.59 -38.12
CA ILE A 289 -6.46 -10.28 -38.77
C ILE A 289 -5.95 -10.45 -40.19
N GLU A 290 -6.80 -10.96 -41.08
CA GLU A 290 -6.76 -10.74 -42.53
C GLU A 290 -8.18 -10.93 -43.06
N SER A 291 -9.04 -9.91 -42.97
CA SER A 291 -10.23 -9.75 -43.84
C SER A 291 -10.95 -8.40 -43.68
N GLU A 292 -10.28 -7.35 -43.20
CA GLU A 292 -10.93 -6.03 -43.11
C GLU A 292 -9.95 -4.91 -43.48
N VAL A 293 -9.34 -5.06 -44.65
CA VAL A 293 -8.67 -3.97 -45.38
C VAL A 293 -9.04 -4.13 -46.85
N ASP A 294 -10.30 -3.82 -47.20
CA ASP A 294 -10.72 -3.62 -48.59
C ASP A 294 -12.06 -2.88 -48.71
N VAL A 295 -12.26 -1.84 -47.88
CA VAL A 295 -13.36 -0.88 -48.07
C VAL A 295 -12.82 0.53 -47.85
N LEU A 296 -11.93 0.97 -48.74
CA LEU A 296 -11.55 2.38 -48.83
C LEU A 296 -11.10 2.74 -50.25
N MET A 297 -11.99 2.52 -51.23
CA MET A 297 -11.93 3.14 -52.55
C MET A 297 -13.38 3.33 -53.04
N ASP A 298 -14.12 4.24 -52.40
CA ASP A 298 -15.22 4.94 -53.07
C ASP A 298 -14.72 6.36 -53.35
N ASP A 299 -14.36 6.57 -54.60
CA ASP A 299 -13.91 7.84 -55.17
C ASP A 299 -15.14 8.73 -55.40
N PRO A 300 -15.23 9.93 -54.81
CA PRO A 300 -16.33 10.84 -55.06
C PRO A 300 -15.95 11.83 -56.16
N GLY A 301 -16.49 11.66 -57.36
CA GLY A 301 -16.63 12.79 -58.28
C GLY A 301 -16.50 12.48 -59.76
N ASP A 302 -17.63 12.17 -60.39
CA ASP A 302 -17.90 12.62 -61.75
C ASP A 302 -19.12 13.54 -61.69
N GLY A 303 -18.85 14.84 -61.75
CA GLY A 303 -19.83 15.86 -62.04
C GLY A 303 -19.77 16.17 -63.54
N ASN A 304 -20.89 15.93 -64.23
CA ASN A 304 -21.29 16.64 -65.44
C ASN A 304 -22.82 16.65 -65.53
#